data_AF-A0A645J321-F1
#
_entry.id   AF-A0A645J321-F1
#
_cell.length_a   1.000
_cell.length_b   1.000
_cell.length_c   1.000
_cell.angle_alpha   90.00
_cell.angle_beta   90.00
_cell.angle_gamma   90.00
#
_symmetry.space_group_name_H-M   'P 1'
#
loop_
_entity.id
_entity.type
_entity.pdbx_description
1 polymer ?
#
loop_
_entity_poly.entity_id
_entity_poly.type
_entity_poly.pdbx_seq_one_letter_code
_entity_poly.pdbx_strand_id
1 'polypeptide(L)' 'MSKRYGFIYVDQDDYGNGTLERSKKKSFDWYKQVITTNGEKL' A
#
# COMPACT_ATOMS: atom_id res chain seq x y z
N MET A 1 3.98 11.34 -7.51
CA MET A 1 4.51 10.58 -6.37
C MET A 1 5.46 9.48 -6.85
N SER A 2 6.75 9.77 -7.00
CA SER A 2 7.75 8.75 -7.36
C SER A 2 8.18 7.87 -6.17
N LYS A 3 8.33 8.43 -4.97
CA LYS A 3 8.62 7.65 -3.74
C LYS A 3 7.33 7.29 -3.00
N ARG A 4 7.02 5.98 -2.89
CA ARG A 4 5.73 5.48 -2.37
C ARG A 4 5.91 4.58 -1.15
N TYR A 5 5.46 5.05 0.02
CA TYR A 5 5.65 4.35 1.30
C TYR A 5 4.45 3.52 1.77
N GLY A 6 3.24 3.82 1.28
CA GLY A 6 2.02 3.17 1.77
C GLY A 6 1.89 1.70 1.36
N PHE A 7 1.16 0.93 2.17
CA PHE A 7 0.66 -0.41 1.82
C PHE A 7 -0.46 -0.39 0.77
N ILE A 8 -1.03 0.79 0.53
CA ILE A 8 -2.06 1.04 -0.48
C ILE A 8 -1.41 1.89 -1.59
N TYR A 9 -1.64 1.50 -2.84
CA TYR A 9 -1.27 2.29 -4.00
C TYR A 9 -2.36 3.32 -4.27
N VAL A 10 -1.96 4.53 -4.64
CA VAL A 10 -2.84 5.61 -5.07
C VAL A 10 -2.47 5.95 -6.50
N ASP A 11 -3.45 5.97 -7.40
CA ASP A 11 -3.23 6.34 -8.79
C ASP A 11 -3.09 7.85 -8.95
N GLN A 12 -1.84 8.31 -8.77
CA GLN A 12 -1.43 9.69 -8.99
C GLN A 12 0.08 9.76 -9.23
N ASP A 13 0.49 10.54 -10.23
CA ASP A 13 1.89 10.80 -10.58
C ASP A 13 2.46 12.07 -9.90
N ASP A 14 3.69 12.49 -10.21
CA ASP A 14 4.34 13.69 -9.63
C ASP A 14 3.78 15.00 -10.22
N TYR A 15 3.10 14.93 -11.36
CA TYR A 15 2.53 16.07 -12.08
C TYR A 15 1.04 16.26 -11.77
N GLY A 16 0.46 15.39 -10.94
CA GLY A 16 -0.92 15.44 -10.50
C GLY A 16 -1.90 14.67 -11.39
N ASN A 17 -1.43 13.93 -12.40
CA ASN A 17 -2.29 13.10 -13.24
C ASN A 17 -2.63 11.78 -12.54
N GLY A 18 -3.86 11.29 -12.71
CA GLY A 18 -4.33 10.02 -12.19
C GLY A 18 -5.78 10.07 -11.71
N THR A 19 -6.38 8.91 -11.44
CA THR A 19 -7.79 8.79 -11.04
C THR A 19 -8.03 8.96 -9.54
N LEU A 20 -6.96 9.04 -8.75
CA LEU A 20 -6.98 8.95 -7.28
C LEU A 20 -7.58 7.63 -6.76
N GLU A 21 -7.71 6.60 -7.60
CA GLU A 21 -8.14 5.28 -7.16
C GLU A 21 -7.14 4.67 -6.20
N ARG A 22 -7.65 3.89 -5.24
CA ARG A 22 -6.85 3.18 -4.25
C ARG A 22 -6.89 1.70 -4.53
N SER A 23 -5.71 1.08 -4.58
CA SER A 23 -5.59 -0.37 -4.75
C SER A 23 -4.65 -0.98 -3.71
N LYS A 24 -4.94 -2.22 -3.31
CA LYS A 24 -4.11 -2.94 -2.33
C LYS A 24 -2.79 -3.35 -2.99
N LYS A 25 -1.66 -3.02 -2.37
CA LYS A 25 -0.37 -3.62 -2.75
C LYS A 25 -0.25 -5.01 -2.11
N LYS A 26 0.69 -5.81 -2.60
CA LYS A 26 1.02 -7.11 -1.97
C LYS A 26 1.37 -6.98 -0.48
N SER A 27 2.05 -5.89 -0.12
CA SER A 27 2.42 -5.60 1.27
C SER A 27 1.22 -5.31 2.19
N PHE A 28 0.03 -5.02 1.63
CA PHE A 28 -1.19 -4.84 2.42
C PHE A 28 -1.60 -6.12 3.14
N ASP A 29 -1.72 -7.23 2.41
CA ASP A 29 -2.15 -8.50 3.01
C ASP A 29 -1.06 -9.11 3.88
N TRP A 30 0.22 -8.92 3.51
CA TRP A 30 1.34 -9.27 4.39
C TRP A 30 1.22 -8.54 5.73
N TYR A 31 1.05 -7.22 5.73
CA TYR A 31 0.96 -6.46 6.97
C TYR A 31 -0.32 -6.78 7.76
N LYS A 32 -1.43 -7.06 7.07
CA LYS A 32 -2.65 -7.61 7.68
C LYS A 32 -2.34 -8.91 8.44
N GLN A 33 -1.60 -9.84 7.82
CA GLN A 33 -1.23 -11.10 8.47
C GLN A 33 -0.34 -10.87 9.70
N VAL A 34 0.65 -9.99 9.60
CA VAL A 34 1.52 -9.60 10.71
C VAL A 34 0.68 -9.11 11.89
N ILE A 35 -0.25 -8.18 11.66
CA ILE A 35 -1.14 -7.66 12.71
C ILE A 35 -2.01 -8.78 13.30
N THR A 36 -2.63 -9.62 12.47
CA THR A 36 -3.53 -10.68 12.95
C THR A 36 -2.82 -11.77 13.74
N THR A 37 -1.52 -11.95 13.53
CA THR A 37 -0.69 -12.91 14.26
C THR A 37 0.11 -12.25 15.38
N ASN A 38 -0.15 -10.97 15.68
CA ASN A 38 0.62 -10.17 16.63
C ASN A 38 2.14 -10.25 16.40
N GLY A 39 2.57 -10.31 15.14
CA GLY A 39 3.97 -10.39 14.75
C GLY A 39 4.58 -11.79 14.78
N GLU A 40 3.83 -12.85 15.11
CA GLU A 40 4.36 -14.22 15.11
C GLU A 40 4.65 -14.75 13.69
N LYS A 41 3.93 -14.26 12.67
CA LYS A 41 4.19 -14.58 11.26
C LYS A 41 4.66 -13.33 10.51
N LEU A 42 5.97 -13.28 10.23
CA LEU A 42 6.67 -12.25 9.45
C LEU A 42 7.02 -12.75 8.04
#